data_AF-A0A930VHL2-F1
#
_entry.id   AF-A0A930VHL2-F1
#
_cell.length_a   1.000
_cell.length_b   1.000
_cell.length_c   1.000
_cell.angle_alpha   90.00
_cell.angle_beta   90.00
_cell.angle_gamma   90.00
#
_symmetry.space_group_name_H-M   'P 1'
#
loop_
_entity.id
_entity.type
_entity.pdbx_description
1 polymer ?
#
loop_
_entity_poly.entity_id
_entity_poly.type
_entity_poly.pdbx_seq_one_letter_code
_entity_poly.pdbx_strand_id
1 'polypeptide(L)'
;MTSLRNTLESPGSGRDAYLDAARDCILDVGWRRTTLTEVARRAGVSRMTIYRAWSDMPQLLGDLMTREWTTLVASAALADAGAGSVERIVGSALRIVRLLRENELFVRIVELDPELLLPYLLSRRGRSQQAILDLLVARLREGQASGDVRSGDPEVMARALLLATHGFVFSAHTMVDDDASLDEIEGELRVVLERAVRA
;
A
#
# COMPACT_ATOMS: atom_id res chain seq x y z
N MET A 1 31.70 27.90 -26.80
CA MET A 1 30.66 28.21 -25.78
C MET A 1 29.56 27.17 -25.90
N THR A 2 29.78 26.03 -25.24
CA THR A 2 28.93 24.84 -25.41
C THR A 2 27.77 24.89 -24.42
N SER A 3 26.57 24.80 -24.98
CA SER A 3 25.27 24.86 -24.34
C SER A 3 25.08 23.77 -23.30
N LEU A 4 24.96 24.15 -22.03
CA LEU A 4 24.39 23.32 -20.97
C LEU A 4 22.87 23.43 -21.07
N ARG A 5 22.27 22.49 -21.81
CA ARG A 5 20.82 22.26 -21.72
C ARG A 5 20.50 21.70 -20.34
N ASN A 6 20.11 22.61 -19.46
CA ASN A 6 19.38 22.33 -18.24
C ASN A 6 18.01 21.76 -18.64
N THR A 7 17.94 20.44 -18.83
CA THR A 7 16.65 19.76 -18.92
C THR A 7 16.00 19.89 -17.56
N LEU A 8 14.98 20.75 -17.49
CA LEU A 8 14.07 20.84 -16.36
C LEU A 8 13.44 19.45 -16.20
N GLU A 9 13.98 18.65 -15.28
CA GLU A 9 13.36 17.41 -14.85
C GLU A 9 11.97 17.76 -14.33
N SER A 10 10.95 17.13 -14.93
CA SER A 10 9.59 17.25 -14.45
C SER A 10 9.57 16.73 -13.00
N PRO A 11 8.99 17.45 -12.02
CA PRO A 11 9.13 17.13 -10.59
C PRO A 11 8.73 15.70 -10.18
N GLY A 12 7.98 14.98 -11.03
CA GLY A 12 7.64 13.57 -10.85
C GLY A 12 8.65 12.57 -11.42
N SER A 13 9.23 12.80 -12.61
CA SER A 13 9.98 11.75 -13.32
C SER A 13 11.36 11.45 -12.70
N GLY A 14 12.04 12.48 -12.17
CA GLY A 14 13.34 12.31 -11.53
C GLY A 14 13.23 11.64 -10.16
N ARG A 15 12.25 12.07 -9.34
CA ARG A 15 12.05 11.51 -8.00
C ARG A 15 11.56 10.07 -8.05
N ASP A 16 10.67 9.73 -8.98
CA ASP A 16 10.20 8.35 -9.16
C ASP A 16 11.32 7.42 -9.61
N ALA A 17 12.20 7.86 -10.52
CA ALA A 17 13.37 7.08 -10.91
C ALA A 17 14.33 6.80 -9.73
N TYR A 18 14.46 7.73 -8.79
CA TYR A 18 15.27 7.52 -7.58
C TYR A 18 14.61 6.52 -6.61
N LEU A 19 13.29 6.53 -6.53
CA LEU A 19 12.53 5.55 -5.75
C LEU A 19 12.60 4.16 -6.40
N ASP A 20 12.62 4.06 -7.73
CA ASP A 20 12.86 2.79 -8.44
C ASP A 20 14.25 2.24 -8.14
N ALA A 21 15.28 3.08 -8.23
CA ALA A 21 16.64 2.70 -7.84
C ALA A 21 16.72 2.22 -6.39
N ALA A 22 15.97 2.86 -5.48
CA ALA A 22 15.91 2.44 -4.09
C ALA A 22 15.18 1.10 -3.92
N ARG A 23 14.06 0.89 -4.63
CA ARG A 23 13.33 -0.38 -4.65
C ARG A 23 14.28 -1.52 -5.04
N ASP A 24 15.02 -1.35 -6.12
CA ASP A 24 15.96 -2.36 -6.61
C ASP A 24 17.07 -2.63 -5.59
N CYS A 25 17.61 -1.58 -4.93
CA CYS A 25 18.61 -1.76 -3.87
C CYS A 25 18.07 -2.61 -2.72
N ILE A 26 16.85 -2.33 -2.29
CA ILE A 26 16.21 -3.05 -1.19
C ILE A 26 15.94 -4.50 -1.58
N LEU A 27 15.52 -4.76 -2.81
CA LEU A 27 15.30 -6.14 -3.28
C LEU A 27 16.61 -6.95 -3.35
N ASP A 28 17.71 -6.33 -3.78
CA ASP A 28 19.00 -7.02 -3.92
C ASP A 28 19.65 -7.34 -2.57
N VAL A 29 19.73 -6.36 -1.67
CA VAL A 29 20.53 -6.47 -0.44
C VAL A 29 19.74 -6.34 0.84
N GLY A 30 18.43 -6.09 0.77
CA GLY A 30 17.60 -5.84 1.93
C GLY A 30 17.76 -4.41 2.48
N TRP A 31 16.82 -4.03 3.32
CA TRP A 31 16.70 -2.67 3.82
C TRP A 31 17.91 -2.22 4.63
N ARG A 32 18.29 -2.98 5.67
CA ARG A 32 19.37 -2.61 6.60
C ARG A 32 20.73 -2.40 5.94
N ARG A 33 20.93 -2.97 4.75
CA ARG A 33 22.18 -2.86 3.98
C ARG A 33 22.12 -1.81 2.87
N THR A 34 20.96 -1.21 2.62
CA THR A 34 20.80 -0.17 1.61
C THR A 34 21.19 1.20 2.17
N THR A 35 21.95 1.99 1.40
CA THR A 35 22.36 3.35 1.77
C THR A 35 21.98 4.37 0.71
N LEU A 36 21.81 5.66 1.09
CA LEU A 36 21.53 6.73 0.12
C LEU A 36 22.64 6.87 -0.94
N THR A 37 23.87 6.49 -0.59
CA THR A 37 24.99 6.46 -1.53
C THR A 37 24.81 5.36 -2.57
N GLU A 38 24.35 4.18 -2.16
CA GLU A 38 24.09 3.06 -3.07
C GLU A 38 22.91 3.36 -3.98
N VAL A 39 21.85 3.98 -3.46
CA VAL A 39 20.72 4.47 -4.26
C VAL A 39 21.19 5.50 -5.30
N ALA A 40 22.03 6.47 -4.92
CA ALA A 40 22.58 7.45 -5.86
C ALA A 40 23.41 6.78 -6.96
N ARG A 41 24.26 5.81 -6.60
CA ARG A 41 25.07 5.03 -7.53
C ARG A 41 24.19 4.29 -8.53
N ARG A 42 23.13 3.63 -8.06
CA ARG A 42 22.18 2.89 -8.90
C ARG A 42 21.36 3.80 -9.80
N ALA A 43 20.90 4.93 -9.28
CA ALA A 43 20.16 5.95 -10.04
C ALA A 43 21.04 6.71 -11.06
N GLY A 44 22.37 6.51 -11.05
CA GLY A 44 23.29 7.20 -11.96
C GLY A 44 23.44 8.69 -11.67
N VAL A 45 23.16 9.15 -10.45
CA VAL A 45 23.21 10.56 -10.05
C VAL A 45 24.24 10.81 -8.95
N SER A 46 24.59 12.08 -8.73
CA SER A 46 25.49 12.45 -7.63
C SER A 46 24.86 12.15 -6.27
N ARG A 47 25.68 11.81 -5.26
CA ARG A 47 25.21 11.66 -3.87
C ARG A 47 24.42 12.90 -3.43
N MET A 48 24.93 14.10 -3.71
CA MET A 48 24.29 15.36 -3.33
C MET A 48 22.90 15.55 -3.94
N THR A 49 22.59 14.89 -5.06
CA THR A 49 21.24 14.88 -5.65
C THR A 49 20.26 14.11 -4.75
N ILE A 50 20.62 12.88 -4.35
CA ILE A 50 19.79 12.06 -3.45
C ILE A 50 19.69 12.68 -2.05
N TYR A 51 20.80 13.14 -1.48
CA TYR A 51 20.81 13.77 -0.14
C TYR A 51 19.98 15.07 -0.08
N ARG A 52 19.77 15.76 -1.21
CA ARG A 52 18.84 16.91 -1.28
C ARG A 52 17.38 16.49 -1.30
N ALA A 53 17.08 15.32 -1.85
CA ALA A 53 15.72 14.79 -1.93
C ALA A 53 15.29 14.07 -0.63
N TRP A 54 16.25 13.43 0.06
CA TRP A 54 16.06 12.73 1.33
C TRP A 54 17.27 12.92 2.23
N SER A 55 17.03 13.40 3.44
CA SER A 55 18.12 13.62 4.41
C SER A 55 18.62 12.32 5.06
N ASP A 56 17.79 11.26 5.05
CA ASP A 56 18.12 9.95 5.59
C ASP A 56 17.37 8.82 4.85
N MET A 57 17.79 7.57 5.09
CA MET A 57 17.13 6.38 4.52
C MET A 57 15.66 6.23 4.99
N PRO A 58 15.30 6.45 6.28
CA PRO A 58 13.91 6.36 6.72
C PRO A 58 12.93 7.27 5.96
N GLN A 59 13.32 8.50 5.64
CA GLN A 59 12.50 9.39 4.82
C GLN A 59 12.34 8.86 3.40
N LEU A 60 13.42 8.34 2.80
CA LEU A 60 13.36 7.71 1.48
C LEU A 60 12.37 6.55 1.47
N LEU A 61 12.41 5.67 2.48
CA LEU A 61 11.43 4.60 2.56
C LEU A 61 10.02 5.07 2.75
N GLY A 62 9.82 6.07 3.62
CA GLY A 62 8.48 6.59 3.88
C GLY A 62 7.82 7.00 2.57
N ASP A 63 8.59 7.64 1.68
CA ASP A 63 8.16 8.00 0.33
C ASP A 63 8.02 6.80 -0.60
N LEU A 64 8.99 5.89 -0.65
CA LEU A 64 8.93 4.67 -1.46
C LEU A 64 7.66 3.86 -1.12
N MET A 65 7.46 3.54 0.15
CA MET A 65 6.30 2.79 0.63
C MET A 65 4.99 3.52 0.33
N THR A 66 4.97 4.85 0.48
CA THR A 66 3.76 5.62 0.15
C THR A 66 3.45 5.50 -1.34
N ARG A 67 4.45 5.62 -2.22
CA ARG A 67 4.27 5.46 -3.67
C ARG A 67 3.78 4.05 -4.01
N GLU A 68 4.48 3.02 -3.56
CA GLU A 68 4.16 1.62 -3.87
C GLU A 68 2.74 1.26 -3.44
N TRP A 69 2.35 1.59 -2.20
CA TRP A 69 1.03 1.25 -1.68
C TRP A 69 -0.09 2.09 -2.27
N THR A 70 0.15 3.37 -2.57
CA THR A 70 -0.86 4.21 -3.21
C THR A 70 -1.14 3.74 -4.64
N THR A 71 -0.09 3.38 -5.39
CA THR A 71 -0.22 2.82 -6.75
C THR A 71 -0.97 1.49 -6.72
N LEU A 72 -0.63 0.60 -5.78
CA LEU A 72 -1.31 -0.68 -5.60
C LEU A 72 -2.80 -0.49 -5.30
N VAL A 73 -3.14 0.37 -4.33
CA VAL A 73 -4.53 0.67 -3.95
C VAL A 73 -5.31 1.28 -5.12
N ALA A 74 -4.71 2.22 -5.84
CA ALA A 74 -5.35 2.83 -7.02
C ALA A 74 -5.65 1.79 -8.10
N SER A 75 -4.71 0.87 -8.36
CA SER A 75 -4.92 -0.21 -9.34
C SER A 75 -6.08 -1.14 -8.94
N ALA A 76 -6.17 -1.51 -7.66
CA ALA A 76 -7.22 -2.38 -7.15
C ALA A 76 -8.60 -1.73 -7.19
N ALA A 77 -8.67 -0.40 -7.02
CA ALA A 77 -9.90 0.37 -7.02
C ALA A 77 -10.53 0.56 -8.41
N LEU A 78 -9.73 0.46 -9.48
CA LEU A 78 -10.15 0.62 -10.87
C LEU A 78 -10.71 -0.69 -11.49
N ALA A 79 -10.41 -1.85 -10.90
CA ALA A 79 -10.77 -3.14 -11.48
C ALA A 79 -12.29 -3.40 -11.57
N ASP A 80 -13.11 -2.78 -10.70
CA ASP A 80 -14.55 -3.07 -10.58
C ASP A 80 -15.46 -1.90 -10.95
N ALA A 81 -15.10 -1.10 -11.97
CA ALA A 81 -15.89 0.08 -12.35
C ALA A 81 -17.36 -0.23 -12.69
N GLY A 82 -17.70 -1.47 -13.06
CA GLY A 82 -19.06 -1.91 -13.39
C GLY A 82 -19.82 -2.65 -12.29
N ALA A 83 -19.22 -2.91 -11.12
CA ALA A 83 -19.86 -3.68 -10.06
C ALA A 83 -20.77 -2.82 -9.16
N GLY A 84 -21.72 -3.47 -8.46
CA GLY A 84 -22.56 -2.81 -7.45
C GLY A 84 -21.76 -2.32 -6.25
N SER A 85 -22.32 -1.39 -5.47
CA SER A 85 -21.59 -0.66 -4.42
C SER A 85 -20.93 -1.58 -3.37
N VAL A 86 -21.66 -2.59 -2.88
CA VAL A 86 -21.13 -3.58 -1.92
C VAL A 86 -19.98 -4.39 -2.54
N GLU A 87 -20.15 -4.88 -3.78
CA GLU A 87 -19.11 -5.65 -4.45
C GLU A 87 -17.85 -4.82 -4.69
N ARG A 88 -17.99 -3.53 -5.07
CA ARG A 88 -16.83 -2.64 -5.22
C ARG A 88 -16.05 -2.48 -3.93
N ILE A 89 -16.73 -2.35 -2.78
CA ILE A 89 -16.09 -2.20 -1.47
C ILE A 89 -15.37 -3.49 -1.07
N VAL A 90 -16.08 -4.62 -1.10
CA VAL A 90 -15.56 -5.91 -0.64
C VAL A 90 -14.51 -6.46 -1.60
N GLY A 91 -14.78 -6.43 -2.92
CA GLY A 91 -13.86 -6.86 -3.96
C GLY A 91 -12.54 -6.07 -3.95
N SER A 92 -12.61 -4.75 -3.79
CA SER A 92 -11.38 -3.93 -3.68
C SER A 92 -10.58 -4.26 -2.42
N ALA A 93 -11.26 -4.48 -1.28
CA ALA A 93 -10.61 -4.84 -0.04
C ALA A 93 -9.86 -6.19 -0.16
N LEU A 94 -10.52 -7.23 -0.68
CA LEU A 94 -9.91 -8.55 -0.90
C LEU A 94 -8.77 -8.49 -1.92
N ARG A 95 -8.92 -7.75 -3.02
CA ARG A 95 -7.83 -7.57 -3.98
C ARG A 95 -6.63 -6.85 -3.39
N ILE A 96 -6.83 -5.81 -2.58
CA ILE A 96 -5.72 -5.11 -1.91
C ILE A 96 -4.98 -6.07 -0.97
N VAL A 97 -5.71 -6.88 -0.20
CA VAL A 97 -5.11 -7.91 0.68
C VAL A 97 -4.22 -8.85 -0.13
N ARG A 98 -4.76 -9.41 -1.21
CA ARG A 98 -4.03 -10.33 -2.09
C ARG A 98 -2.81 -9.67 -2.75
N LEU A 99 -2.99 -8.51 -3.36
CA LEU A 99 -1.92 -7.78 -4.05
C LEU A 99 -0.79 -7.40 -3.10
N LEU A 100 -1.09 -7.02 -1.84
CA LEU A 100 -0.05 -6.76 -0.85
C LEU A 100 0.72 -8.03 -0.49
N ARG A 101 0.03 -9.15 -0.28
CA ARG A 101 0.66 -10.43 0.04
C ARG A 101 1.49 -11.02 -1.10
N GLU A 102 1.13 -10.72 -2.34
CA GLU A 102 1.87 -11.13 -3.54
C GLU A 102 2.95 -10.10 -3.93
N ASN A 103 2.97 -8.92 -3.31
CA ASN A 103 3.96 -7.88 -3.61
C ASN A 103 5.33 -8.24 -3.04
N GLU A 104 6.30 -8.42 -3.93
CA GLU A 104 7.68 -8.80 -3.59
C GLU A 104 8.32 -7.89 -2.52
N LEU A 105 8.14 -6.57 -2.63
CA LEU A 105 8.72 -5.62 -1.67
C LEU A 105 8.05 -5.74 -0.30
N PHE A 106 6.73 -5.92 -0.27
CA PHE A 106 5.98 -6.15 0.96
C PHE A 106 6.43 -7.43 1.66
N VAL A 107 6.46 -8.55 0.91
CA VAL A 107 6.92 -9.84 1.41
C VAL A 107 8.33 -9.72 1.97
N ARG A 108 9.24 -9.04 1.25
CA ARG A 108 10.62 -8.87 1.70
C ARG A 108 10.72 -8.08 3.00
N ILE A 109 9.90 -7.04 3.17
CA ILE A 109 9.84 -6.27 4.41
C ILE A 109 9.30 -7.13 5.56
N VAL A 110 8.24 -7.90 5.33
CA VAL A 110 7.66 -8.78 6.36
C VAL A 110 8.67 -9.84 6.82
N GLU A 111 9.42 -10.42 5.88
CA GLU A 111 10.39 -11.48 6.18
C GLU A 111 11.69 -10.98 6.83
N LEU A 112 12.23 -9.85 6.36
CA LEU A 112 13.56 -9.39 6.77
C LEU A 112 13.56 -8.26 7.79
N ASP A 113 12.58 -7.36 7.70
CA ASP A 113 12.59 -6.09 8.42
C ASP A 113 11.19 -5.73 8.97
N PRO A 114 10.49 -6.66 9.66
CA PRO A 114 9.09 -6.48 10.09
C PRO A 114 8.91 -5.29 11.07
N GLU A 115 9.97 -4.89 11.77
CA GLU A 115 9.98 -3.71 12.63
C GLU A 115 9.63 -2.41 11.90
N LEU A 116 9.81 -2.35 10.57
CA LEU A 116 9.40 -1.22 9.75
C LEU A 116 7.88 -1.03 9.70
N LEU A 117 7.13 -2.11 9.87
CA LEU A 117 5.67 -2.12 9.83
C LEU A 117 5.06 -1.86 11.20
N LEU A 118 5.75 -2.22 12.29
CA LEU A 118 5.24 -2.12 13.66
C LEU A 118 4.67 -0.74 14.03
N PRO A 119 5.31 0.41 13.70
CA PRO A 119 4.73 1.72 14.00
C PRO A 119 3.36 1.92 13.36
N TYR A 120 3.11 1.34 12.19
CA TYR A 120 1.85 1.47 11.44
C TYR A 120 0.76 0.49 11.91
N LEU A 121 1.16 -0.53 12.67
CA LEU A 121 0.25 -1.49 13.29
C LEU A 121 -0.14 -1.08 14.71
N LEU A 122 0.80 -0.47 15.46
CA LEU A 122 0.68 -0.32 16.91
C LEU A 122 0.67 1.13 17.41
N SER A 123 1.19 2.10 16.65
CA SER A 123 1.50 3.42 17.21
C SER A 123 0.90 4.59 16.43
N ARG A 124 0.89 4.53 15.10
CA ARG A 124 0.46 5.64 14.24
C ARG A 124 -0.12 5.13 12.94
N ARG A 125 -0.82 6.02 12.24
CA ARG A 125 -1.35 5.76 10.89
C ARG A 125 -0.44 6.38 9.82
N GLY A 126 -0.18 5.65 8.76
CA GLY A 126 0.64 6.08 7.62
C GLY A 126 -0.17 6.77 6.50
N ARG A 127 0.53 7.36 5.53
CA ARG A 127 -0.09 8.00 4.35
C ARG A 127 -0.87 7.02 3.48
N SER A 128 -0.36 5.80 3.29
CA SER A 128 -1.06 4.74 2.55
C SER A 128 -2.37 4.33 3.23
N GLN A 129 -2.35 4.14 4.55
CA GLN A 129 -3.56 3.87 5.33
C GLN A 129 -4.56 5.04 5.25
N GLN A 130 -4.11 6.29 5.24
CA GLN A 130 -4.99 7.44 4.97
C GLN A 130 -5.65 7.33 3.59
N ALA A 131 -4.87 7.08 2.53
CA ALA A 131 -5.40 6.97 1.18
C ALA A 131 -6.44 5.85 1.04
N ILE A 132 -6.23 4.71 1.71
CA ILE A 132 -7.19 3.60 1.76
C ILE A 132 -8.49 4.02 2.48
N LEU A 133 -8.37 4.72 3.61
CA LEU A 133 -9.54 5.21 4.34
C LEU A 133 -10.33 6.23 3.51
N ASP A 134 -9.66 7.17 2.85
CA ASP A 134 -10.31 8.18 2.02
C ASP A 134 -11.11 7.53 0.88
N LEU A 135 -10.51 6.52 0.24
CA LEU A 135 -11.18 5.72 -0.79
C LEU A 135 -12.39 4.95 -0.22
N LEU A 136 -12.23 4.24 0.90
CA LEU A 136 -13.32 3.47 1.51
C LEU A 136 -14.47 4.38 1.95
N VAL A 137 -14.18 5.52 2.56
CA VAL A 137 -15.18 6.51 2.98
C VAL A 137 -15.97 7.01 1.78
N ALA A 138 -15.31 7.33 0.67
CA ALA A 138 -15.98 7.76 -0.55
C ALA A 138 -16.95 6.68 -1.07
N ARG A 139 -16.49 5.42 -1.16
CA ARG A 139 -17.32 4.31 -1.63
C ARG A 139 -18.48 3.96 -0.69
N LEU A 140 -18.27 4.06 0.62
CA LEU A 140 -19.32 3.88 1.61
C LEU A 140 -20.40 4.96 1.47
N ARG A 141 -20.02 6.23 1.31
CA ARG A 141 -20.97 7.33 1.08
C ARG A 141 -21.77 7.14 -0.20
N GLU A 142 -21.13 6.74 -1.29
CA GLU A 142 -21.81 6.42 -2.55
C GLU A 142 -22.84 5.29 -2.36
N GLY A 143 -22.44 4.19 -1.72
CA GLY A 143 -23.33 3.06 -1.48
C GLY A 143 -24.49 3.37 -0.52
N GLN A 144 -24.28 4.26 0.45
CA GLN A 144 -25.35 4.73 1.32
C GLN A 144 -26.34 5.62 0.58
N ALA A 145 -25.86 6.46 -0.34
CA ALA A 145 -26.70 7.30 -1.16
C ALA A 145 -27.55 6.49 -2.17
N SER A 146 -27.04 5.35 -2.66
CA SER A 146 -27.81 4.43 -3.51
C SER A 146 -28.72 3.47 -2.74
N GLY A 147 -28.57 3.38 -1.41
CA GLY A 147 -29.32 2.45 -0.56
C GLY A 147 -28.79 1.01 -0.56
N ASP A 148 -27.65 0.75 -1.21
CA ASP A 148 -27.01 -0.57 -1.24
C ASP A 148 -26.25 -0.89 0.06
N VAL A 149 -25.76 0.16 0.73
CA VAL A 149 -24.96 0.08 1.96
C VAL A 149 -25.78 0.60 3.13
N ARG A 150 -25.74 -0.11 4.26
CA ARG A 150 -26.47 0.25 5.47
C ARG A 150 -26.08 1.63 6.01
N SER A 151 -26.98 2.19 6.80
CA SER A 151 -26.71 3.42 7.56
C SER A 151 -25.61 3.22 8.60
N GLY A 152 -24.93 4.33 8.94
CA GLY A 152 -23.82 4.39 9.88
C GLY A 152 -22.84 5.49 9.49
N ASP A 153 -21.91 5.82 10.38
CA ASP A 153 -20.83 6.76 10.07
C ASP A 153 -19.80 6.09 9.13
N PRO A 154 -19.63 6.58 7.88
CA PRO A 154 -18.67 6.02 6.92
C PRO A 154 -17.23 6.03 7.44
N GLU A 155 -16.86 7.02 8.25
CA GLU A 155 -15.53 7.15 8.84
C GLU A 155 -15.23 5.99 9.79
N VAL A 156 -16.19 5.66 10.65
CA VAL A 156 -16.07 4.55 11.60
C VAL A 156 -16.10 3.22 10.87
N MET A 157 -17.01 3.06 9.91
CA MET A 157 -17.12 1.85 9.08
C MET A 157 -15.82 1.57 8.32
N ALA A 158 -15.24 2.57 7.65
CA ALA A 158 -13.98 2.42 6.92
C ALA A 158 -12.83 1.95 7.81
N ARG A 159 -12.72 2.48 9.03
CA ARG A 159 -11.70 2.07 10.02
C ARG A 159 -11.91 0.63 10.48
N ALA A 160 -13.15 0.21 10.73
CA ALA A 160 -13.46 -1.16 11.10
C ALA A 160 -13.12 -2.14 9.97
N LEU A 161 -13.46 -1.80 8.73
CA LEU A 161 -13.12 -2.61 7.55
C LEU A 161 -11.60 -2.73 7.36
N LEU A 162 -10.86 -1.63 7.49
CA LEU A 162 -9.40 -1.64 7.40
C LEU A 162 -8.76 -2.52 8.49
N LEU A 163 -9.26 -2.44 9.72
CA LEU A 163 -8.77 -3.29 10.81
C LEU A 163 -9.07 -4.77 10.58
N ALA A 164 -10.26 -5.10 10.04
CA ALA A 164 -10.63 -6.46 9.70
C ALA A 164 -9.70 -7.06 8.63
N THR A 165 -9.28 -6.27 7.63
CA THR A 165 -8.38 -6.75 6.58
C THR A 165 -6.92 -6.83 7.00
N HIS A 166 -6.46 -6.07 8.01
CA HIS A 166 -5.08 -6.14 8.51
C HIS A 166 -4.68 -7.57 8.91
N GLY A 167 -5.53 -8.31 9.61
CA GLY A 167 -5.24 -9.69 10.00
C GLY A 167 -4.93 -10.58 8.80
N PHE A 168 -5.62 -10.37 7.68
CA PHE A 168 -5.41 -11.11 6.45
C PHE A 168 -4.16 -10.66 5.69
N VAL A 169 -3.79 -9.38 5.77
CA VAL A 169 -2.55 -8.86 5.17
C VAL A 169 -1.32 -9.43 5.89
N PHE A 170 -1.30 -9.40 7.22
CA PHE A 170 -0.08 -9.67 8.00
C PHE A 170 -0.01 -11.09 8.58
N SER A 171 -1.15 -11.70 8.90
CA SER A 171 -1.20 -12.91 9.73
C SER A 171 -1.88 -14.11 9.06
N ALA A 172 -2.42 -13.98 7.85
CA ALA A 172 -3.15 -15.07 7.18
C ALA A 172 -2.33 -16.39 7.12
N HIS A 173 -1.04 -16.31 6.83
CA HIS A 173 -0.15 -17.47 6.75
C HIS A 173 -0.02 -18.26 8.06
N THR A 174 -0.31 -17.63 9.21
CA THR A 174 -0.28 -18.30 10.52
C THR A 174 -1.57 -19.07 10.83
N MET A 175 -2.62 -18.85 10.03
CA MET A 175 -3.96 -19.41 10.21
C MET A 175 -4.32 -20.47 9.16
N VAL A 176 -3.33 -20.93 8.37
CA VAL A 176 -3.50 -21.92 7.30
C VAL A 176 -2.73 -23.18 7.66
N ASP A 177 -3.39 -24.33 7.52
CA ASP A 177 -2.86 -25.67 7.81
C ASP A 177 -3.64 -26.73 7.00
N ASP A 178 -3.56 -28.00 7.41
CA ASP A 178 -4.26 -29.10 6.73
C ASP A 178 -5.80 -29.04 6.91
N ASP A 179 -6.29 -28.30 7.92
CA ASP A 179 -7.71 -28.19 8.25
C ASP A 179 -8.36 -26.93 7.61
N ALA A 180 -7.58 -25.89 7.32
CA ALA A 180 -8.08 -24.64 6.73
C ALA A 180 -7.11 -24.06 5.69
N SER A 181 -7.59 -23.87 4.47
CA SER A 181 -6.86 -23.21 3.39
C SER A 181 -7.03 -21.68 3.41
N LEU A 182 -6.10 -21.00 2.73
CA LEU A 182 -6.16 -19.56 2.55
C LEU A 182 -7.46 -19.12 1.83
N ASP A 183 -7.85 -19.85 0.79
CA ASP A 183 -9.03 -19.51 -0.01
C ASP A 183 -10.32 -19.61 0.82
N GLU A 184 -10.39 -20.59 1.73
CA GLU A 184 -11.52 -20.75 2.65
C GLU A 184 -11.61 -19.58 3.64
N ILE A 185 -10.52 -19.21 4.29
CA ILE A 185 -10.54 -18.09 5.24
C ILE A 185 -10.75 -16.74 4.54
N GLU A 186 -10.25 -16.54 3.31
CA GLU A 186 -10.55 -15.35 2.50
C GLU A 186 -12.04 -15.34 2.06
N GLY A 187 -12.62 -16.51 1.81
CA GLY A 187 -14.07 -16.68 1.61
C GLY A 187 -14.88 -16.20 2.81
N GLU A 188 -14.46 -16.54 4.04
CA GLU A 188 -15.10 -16.05 5.27
C GLU A 188 -14.90 -14.55 5.47
N LEU A 189 -13.72 -14.00 5.13
CA LEU A 189 -13.51 -12.54 5.15
C LEU A 189 -14.52 -11.84 4.23
N ARG A 190 -14.77 -12.37 3.02
CA ARG A 190 -15.79 -11.82 2.12
C ARG A 190 -17.16 -11.76 2.81
N VAL A 191 -17.60 -12.86 3.41
CA VAL A 191 -18.89 -12.93 4.12
C VAL A 191 -18.97 -11.91 5.25
N VAL A 192 -17.90 -11.78 6.05
CA VAL A 192 -17.81 -10.80 7.14
C VAL A 192 -17.93 -9.38 6.60
N LEU A 193 -17.16 -9.02 5.57
CA LEU A 193 -17.16 -7.68 5.01
C LEU A 193 -18.51 -7.34 4.34
N GLU A 194 -19.11 -8.27 3.59
CA GLU A 194 -20.41 -8.08 2.96
C GLU A 194 -21.51 -7.82 4.00
N ARG A 195 -21.58 -8.67 5.04
CA ARG A 195 -22.54 -8.49 6.14
C ARG A 195 -22.31 -7.19 6.90
N ALA A 196 -21.06 -6.75 7.01
CA ALA A 196 -20.71 -5.52 7.71
C ALA A 196 -21.17 -4.25 6.98
N VAL A 197 -21.44 -4.30 5.67
CA VAL A 197 -21.77 -3.10 4.86
C VAL A 197 -23.14 -3.14 4.19
N ARG A 198 -23.69 -4.31 3.88
CA ARG A 198 -24.97 -4.44 3.17
C ARG A 198 -26.13 -3.84 3.96
N ALA A 199 -27.04 -3.16 3.24
CA ALA A 199 -28.29 -2.60 3.78
C ALA A 199 -29.25 -3.67 4.32
#